data_AF-A0A7T1I7U8-F1
#
_entry.id   AF-A0A7T1I7U8-F1
#
_cell.length_a   1.000
_cell.length_b   1.000
_cell.length_c   1.000
_cell.angle_alpha   90.00
_cell.angle_beta   90.00
_cell.angle_gamma   90.00
#
_symmetry.space_group_name_H-M   'P 1'
#
loop_
_entity.id
_entity.type
_entity.pdbx_description
1 polymer ?
#
loop_
_entity_poly.entity_id
_entity_poly.type
_entity_poly.pdbx_seq_one_letter_code
_entity_poly.pdbx_strand_id
1 'polypeptide(L)'
;MELEPIAPPSPDQLQEFLRPLAAELIWWQPAEQSLRNPNRVIARVMDIGDFDSVLRLRRLLGDNYLAEVLLRAEAGWFSPRSWTYWHRKLAQTPSGSVPPLPSRRFGP
;
A
#
# COMPACT_ATOMS: atom_id res chain seq x y z
N MET A 1 -13.93 15.12 -1.47
CA MET A 1 -14.17 14.44 -2.77
C MET A 1 -13.51 13.08 -2.64
N GLU A 2 -14.27 12.12 -2.12
CA GLU A 2 -13.82 10.74 -1.95
C GLU A 2 -13.74 10.12 -3.35
N LEU A 3 -12.56 9.63 -3.73
CA LEU A 3 -12.33 8.99 -5.03
C LEU A 3 -12.62 7.50 -4.86
N GLU A 4 -13.89 7.16 -4.67
CA GLU A 4 -14.31 5.76 -4.66
C GLU A 4 -14.31 5.23 -6.09
N PRO A 5 -13.59 4.13 -6.39
CA PRO A 5 -13.58 3.54 -7.71
C PRO A 5 -14.97 2.98 -8.05
N ILE A 6 -15.35 3.09 -9.32
CA ILE A 6 -16.65 2.63 -9.85
C ILE A 6 -16.82 1.10 -9.68
N ALA A 7 -15.70 0.37 -9.65
CA ALA A 7 -15.59 -1.04 -9.29
C ALA A 7 -14.13 -1.36 -8.90
N PRO A 8 -13.86 -2.36 -8.02
CA PRO A 8 -12.49 -2.80 -7.75
C PRO A 8 -11.85 -3.33 -9.04
N PRO A 9 -10.54 -3.10 -9.28
CA PRO A 9 -9.89 -3.58 -10.49
C PRO A 9 -9.84 -5.10 -10.53
N SER A 10 -9.88 -5.67 -11.73
CA SER A 10 -9.60 -7.10 -11.90
C SER A 10 -8.16 -7.43 -11.49
N PRO A 11 -7.87 -8.69 -11.12
CA PRO A 11 -6.50 -9.10 -10.78
C PRO A 11 -5.48 -8.79 -11.89
N ASP A 12 -5.88 -8.91 -13.15
CA ASP A 12 -4.99 -8.66 -14.30
C ASP A 12 -4.71 -7.16 -14.47
N GLN A 13 -5.74 -6.31 -14.33
CA GLN A 13 -5.59 -4.85 -14.36
C GLN A 13 -4.67 -4.36 -13.22
N LEU A 14 -4.82 -4.94 -12.03
CA LEU A 14 -3.96 -4.63 -10.90
C LEU A 14 -2.51 -5.05 -11.16
N GLN A 15 -2.29 -6.24 -11.70
CA GLN A 15 -0.95 -6.71 -12.04
C GLN A 15 -0.29 -5.87 -13.13
N GLU A 16 -1.02 -5.51 -14.18
CA GLU A 16 -0.52 -4.65 -15.26
C GLU A 16 -0.09 -3.28 -14.72
N PHE A 17 -0.90 -2.67 -13.85
CA PHE A 17 -0.60 -1.40 -13.21
C PHE A 17 0.62 -1.47 -12.29
N LEU A 18 0.72 -2.52 -11.47
CA LEU A 18 1.77 -2.63 -10.46
C LEU A 18 3.11 -3.12 -11.03
N ARG A 19 3.13 -3.79 -12.18
CA ARG A 19 4.36 -4.33 -12.78
C ARG A 19 5.49 -3.31 -12.97
N PRO A 20 5.27 -2.15 -13.61
CA PRO A 20 6.33 -1.15 -13.75
C PRO A 20 6.79 -0.60 -12.38
N LEU A 21 5.85 -0.37 -11.46
CA LEU A 21 6.16 0.13 -10.11
C LEU A 21 6.95 -0.89 -9.29
N ALA A 22 6.67 -2.19 -9.46
CA ALA A 22 7.41 -3.25 -8.81
C ALA A 22 8.85 -3.31 -9.31
N ALA A 23 9.08 -3.15 -10.62
CA ALA A 23 10.43 -3.13 -11.19
C ALA A 23 11.24 -1.91 -10.73
N GLU A 24 10.59 -0.75 -10.60
CA GLU A 24 11.22 0.50 -10.16
C GLU A 24 11.52 0.50 -8.65
N LEU A 25 10.51 0.21 -7.83
CA LEU A 25 10.59 0.37 -6.37
C LEU A 25 11.24 -0.81 -5.65
N ILE A 26 11.30 -1.98 -6.30
CA ILE A 26 11.86 -3.23 -5.78
C ILE A 26 12.88 -3.79 -6.78
N TRP A 27 13.85 -2.96 -7.17
CA TRP A 27 14.85 -3.26 -8.22
C TRP A 27 15.74 -4.48 -7.95
N TRP A 28 15.89 -4.90 -6.68
CA TRP A 28 16.69 -6.07 -6.31
C TRP A 28 15.96 -7.41 -6.52
N GLN A 29 14.71 -7.38 -6.98
CA GLN A 29 13.86 -8.56 -7.15
C GLN A 29 13.08 -8.47 -8.47
N PRO A 30 12.90 -9.57 -9.24
CA PRO A 30 12.08 -9.53 -10.45
C PRO A 30 10.64 -9.07 -10.17
N ALA A 31 10.08 -8.26 -11.05
CA ALA A 31 8.74 -7.69 -10.88
C ALA A 31 7.67 -8.77 -10.71
N GLU A 32 7.73 -9.84 -11.50
CA GLU A 32 6.84 -11.02 -11.42
C GLU A 32 6.91 -11.68 -10.04
N GLN A 33 8.12 -11.70 -9.45
CA GLN A 33 8.34 -12.25 -8.13
C GLN A 33 7.73 -11.36 -7.05
N SER A 34 7.87 -10.04 -7.19
CA SER A 34 7.29 -9.04 -6.29
C SER A 34 5.76 -9.03 -6.36
N LEU A 35 5.19 -9.22 -7.56
CA LEU A 35 3.74 -9.28 -7.80
C LEU A 35 3.06 -10.52 -7.21
N ARG A 36 3.81 -11.50 -6.70
CA ARG A 36 3.21 -12.57 -5.87
C ARG A 36 2.63 -12.06 -4.55
N ASN A 37 3.04 -10.87 -4.11
CA ASN A 37 2.40 -10.13 -3.03
C ASN A 37 2.12 -8.69 -3.48
N PRO A 38 1.02 -8.44 -4.21
CA PRO A 38 0.66 -7.12 -4.71
C PRO A 38 0.55 -6.08 -3.59
N ASN A 39 0.04 -6.47 -2.42
CA ASN A 39 -0.11 -5.58 -1.27
C ASN A 39 1.22 -5.02 -0.78
N ARG A 40 2.31 -5.80 -0.87
CA ARG A 40 3.66 -5.32 -0.56
C ARG A 40 4.12 -4.25 -1.56
N VAL A 41 3.81 -4.41 -2.85
CA VAL A 41 4.14 -3.40 -3.88
C VAL A 41 3.32 -2.13 -3.65
N ILE A 42 2.03 -2.26 -3.37
CA ILE A 42 1.13 -1.15 -3.03
C ILE A 42 1.65 -0.41 -1.79
N ALA A 43 2.02 -1.14 -0.73
CA ALA A 43 2.63 -0.55 0.46
C ALA A 43 3.93 0.19 0.13
N ARG A 44 4.74 -0.32 -0.82
CA ARG A 44 5.97 0.37 -1.24
C ARG A 44 5.69 1.68 -1.96
N VAL A 45 4.68 1.71 -2.83
CA VAL A 45 4.20 2.95 -3.46
C VAL A 45 3.69 3.92 -2.40
N MET A 46 2.94 3.44 -1.41
CA MET A 46 2.47 4.28 -0.31
C MET A 46 3.64 4.78 0.58
N ASP A 47 4.71 4.01 0.76
CA ASP A 47 5.82 4.37 1.64
C ASP A 47 6.81 5.34 1.00
N ILE A 48 7.20 5.09 -0.25
CA ILE A 48 8.25 5.85 -0.95
C ILE A 48 7.89 6.29 -2.38
N GLY A 49 6.70 5.98 -2.86
CA GLY A 49 6.27 6.37 -4.20
C GLY A 49 6.14 7.88 -4.34
N ASP A 50 6.31 8.37 -5.57
CA ASP A 50 6.09 9.77 -5.87
C ASP A 50 4.60 10.15 -5.87
N PHE A 51 4.32 11.45 -5.95
CA PHE A 51 2.95 11.96 -5.90
C PHE A 51 2.06 11.38 -7.00
N ASP A 52 2.59 11.25 -8.22
CA ASP A 52 1.83 10.78 -9.38
C ASP A 52 1.48 9.30 -9.28
N SER A 53 2.44 8.46 -8.87
CA SER A 53 2.21 7.03 -8.62
C SER A 53 1.20 6.81 -7.49
N VAL A 54 1.31 7.57 -6.40
CA VAL A 54 0.35 7.54 -5.29
C VAL A 54 -1.04 8.01 -5.74
N LEU A 55 -1.14 9.06 -6.55
CA LEU A 55 -2.41 9.58 -7.06
C LEU A 55 -3.09 8.58 -8.00
N ARG A 56 -2.34 7.98 -8.93
CA ARG A 56 -2.83 6.92 -9.82
C ARG A 56 -3.30 5.71 -9.03
N LEU A 57 -2.52 5.27 -8.05
CA LEU A 57 -2.85 4.15 -7.17
C LEU A 57 -4.18 4.40 -6.42
N ARG A 58 -4.34 5.60 -5.83
CA ARG A 58 -5.58 6.00 -5.15
C ARG A 58 -6.78 6.03 -6.08
N ARG A 59 -6.62 6.52 -7.31
CA ARG A 59 -7.71 6.53 -8.31
C ARG A 59 -8.12 5.12 -8.75
N LEU A 60 -7.17 4.20 -8.83
CA LEU A 60 -7.42 2.82 -9.25
C LEU A 60 -8.09 2.00 -8.14
N LEU A 61 -7.61 2.13 -6.90
CA LEU A 61 -7.98 1.25 -5.79
C LEU A 61 -8.99 1.84 -4.81
N GLY A 62 -9.08 3.17 -4.73
CA GLY A 62 -9.85 3.85 -3.69
C GLY A 62 -9.16 3.84 -2.33
N ASP A 63 -9.63 4.73 -1.46
CA ASP A 63 -9.05 4.89 -0.13
C ASP A 63 -9.36 3.69 0.77
N ASN A 64 -10.52 3.05 0.60
CA ASN A 64 -10.91 1.83 1.34
C ASN A 64 -9.93 0.67 1.14
N TYR A 65 -9.56 0.36 -0.11
CA TYR A 65 -8.60 -0.71 -0.39
C TYR A 65 -7.22 -0.40 0.20
N LEU A 66 -6.77 0.85 0.11
CA LEU A 66 -5.49 1.25 0.69
C LEU A 66 -5.49 1.18 2.21
N ALA A 67 -6.63 1.47 2.85
CA ALA A 67 -6.80 1.24 4.28
C ALA A 67 -6.69 -0.24 4.64
N GLU A 68 -7.26 -1.15 3.83
CA GLU A 68 -7.09 -2.60 4.04
C GLU A 68 -5.63 -3.05 3.91
N VAL A 69 -4.88 -2.51 2.93
CA VAL A 69 -3.44 -2.79 2.78
C VAL A 69 -2.67 -2.32 4.01
N LEU A 70 -3.00 -1.14 4.53
CA LEU A 70 -2.39 -0.59 5.74
C LEU A 70 -2.68 -1.47 6.97
N LEU A 71 -3.91 -1.97 7.12
CA LEU A 71 -4.32 -2.86 8.21
C LEU A 71 -3.65 -4.25 8.15
N ARG A 72 -3.35 -4.74 6.94
CA ARG A 72 -2.70 -6.03 6.70
C ARG A 72 -1.18 -5.94 6.58
N ALA A 73 -0.60 -4.75 6.77
CA ALA A 73 0.81 -4.54 6.57
C ALA A 73 1.67 -5.37 7.53
N GLU A 74 2.75 -5.94 7.01
CA GLU A 74 3.73 -6.66 7.82
C GLU A 74 4.89 -5.76 8.27
N ALA A 75 5.69 -6.26 9.21
CA ALA A 75 6.85 -5.55 9.72
C ALA A 75 7.81 -5.17 8.57
N GLY A 76 8.19 -3.89 8.52
CA GLY A 76 9.11 -3.36 7.52
C GLY A 76 8.47 -2.93 6.20
N TRP A 77 7.15 -3.04 6.03
CA TRP A 77 6.48 -2.54 4.82
C TRP A 77 6.38 -1.01 4.77
N PHE A 78 6.28 -0.37 5.95
CA PHE A 78 6.14 1.07 6.08
C PHE A 78 7.20 1.66 7.01
N SER A 79 7.68 2.86 6.65
CA SER A 79 8.40 3.73 7.58
C SER A 79 7.45 4.34 8.63
N PRO A 80 7.96 4.77 9.81
CA PRO A 80 7.13 5.42 10.84
C PRO A 80 6.39 6.66 10.32
N ARG A 81 7.02 7.42 9.41
CA ARG A 81 6.44 8.61 8.80
C ARG A 81 5.23 8.27 7.94
N SER A 82 5.41 7.36 6.99
CA SER A 82 4.34 6.96 6.05
C SER A 82 3.21 6.25 6.78
N TRP A 83 3.52 5.40 7.78
CA TRP A 83 2.53 4.77 8.66
C TRP A 83 1.61 5.78 9.33
N THR A 84 2.21 6.78 10.00
CA THR A 84 1.46 7.85 10.69
C THR A 84 0.60 8.65 9.71
N TYR A 85 1.16 9.01 8.55
CA TYR A 85 0.46 9.78 7.54
C TYR A 85 -0.77 9.03 6.99
N TRP A 86 -0.59 7.77 6.57
CA TRP A 86 -1.65 7.00 5.96
C TRP A 86 -2.75 6.60 6.94
N HIS A 87 -2.41 6.31 8.20
CA HIS A 87 -3.44 6.10 9.23
C HIS A 87 -4.28 7.35 9.45
N ARG A 88 -3.67 8.54 9.52
CA ARG A 88 -4.44 9.78 9.66
C ARG A 88 -5.28 10.12 8.42
N LYS A 89 -4.80 9.74 7.24
CA LYS A 89 -5.44 10.09 5.97
C LYS A 89 -6.55 9.14 5.55
N LEU A 90 -6.36 7.83 5.75
CA LEU A 90 -7.24 6.78 5.23
C LEU A 90 -8.05 6.09 6.33
N ALA A 91 -7.47 5.91 7.51
CA ALA A 91 -8.20 5.28 8.58
C ALA A 91 -9.11 6.31 9.23
N GLN A 92 -10.41 6.03 9.22
CA GLN A 92 -11.40 6.62 10.12
C GLN A 92 -11.05 6.20 11.55
N THR A 93 -9.92 6.69 12.06
CA THR A 93 -9.24 6.21 13.25
C THR A 93 -10.19 6.41 14.43
N PRO A 94 -10.78 5.35 15.03
CA PRO A 94 -11.94 5.48 15.94
C PRO A 94 -11.66 6.26 17.24
N SER A 95 -10.42 6.65 17.50
CA SER A 95 -10.04 7.41 18.70
C SER A 95 -8.88 8.38 18.47
N GLY A 96 -8.55 8.71 17.21
CA GLY A 96 -7.47 9.64 16.88
C GLY A 96 -6.04 9.15 17.18
N SER A 97 -5.84 7.93 17.70
CA SER A 97 -4.52 7.35 17.94
C SER A 97 -4.07 6.46 16.78
N VAL A 98 -2.88 6.75 16.24
CA VAL A 98 -2.23 5.90 15.22
C VAL A 98 -1.78 4.61 15.91
N PRO A 99 -2.13 3.42 15.39
CA PRO A 99 -1.68 2.16 15.98
C PRO A 99 -0.15 2.04 15.92
N PRO A 100 0.47 1.22 16.79
CA PRO A 100 1.89 0.95 16.70
C PRO A 100 2.23 0.25 15.38
N LEU A 101 3.46 0.46 14.88
CA LEU A 101 3.96 -0.26 13.72
C LEU A 101 3.95 -1.78 13.96
N PRO A 102 3.67 -2.60 12.92
CA PRO A 102 3.81 -4.03 12.99
C PRO A 102 5.26 -4.40 13.36
N SER A 103 5.42 -5.21 14.40
CA SER A 103 6.72 -5.72 14.83
C SER A 103 6.86 -7.19 14.41
N ARG A 104 8.08 -7.58 14.06
CA ARG A 104 8.40 -8.98 13.78
C ARG A 104 8.30 -9.75 15.09
N ARG A 105 7.41 -10.74 15.16
CA ARG A 105 7.34 -11.66 16.30
C ARG A 105 8.37 -12.76 16.08
N PHE A 106 9.41 -12.78 16.90
CA PHE A 106 10.26 -13.96 17.04
C PHE A 106 9.52 -14.88 18.03
N GLY A 107 9.21 -16.11 17.59
CA GLY A 107 8.67 -17.12 18.50
C GLY A 107 9.74 -17.58 19.51
N PRO A 108 9.34 -18.19 20.65
CA PRO A 108 10.27 -18.89 21.53
C PRO A 108 10.92 -20.08 20.82
#